data_AF-A0AAD8C0S8-F1
#
_entry.id   AF-A0AAD8C0S8-F1
#
_cell.length_a   1.000
_cell.length_b   1.000
_cell.length_c   1.000
_cell.angle_alpha   90.00
_cell.angle_beta   90.00
_cell.angle_gamma   90.00
#
_symmetry.space_group_name_H-M   'P 1'
#
loop_
_entity.id
_entity.type
_entity.pdbx_description
1 polymer ?
#
loop_
_entity_poly.entity_id
_entity_poly.type
_entity_poly.pdbx_seq_one_letter_code
_entity_poly.pdbx_strand_id
1 'polypeptide(L)'
;MTYSMTMKIKPFLPFVIRATNITLMRNIMFKNWPHIPIVFRTLHQSDVLQNATIAEPISRPAGKHTVTLVPGDGVGPELMGGVREVFKAAGVPVEFEEVFISEISPNISASLNTVLDSFRRNKVGLKGIIKTPTTFKGGALQTLNMRIRRELDLFANVVLIRSIPGFQTRHNNLDFIIIREQTEGEYSALEHESVKGVIESLKIVTRKNSMRIAKFAFDYAMRHGRNKVTAVHKANIMKLGDGLFIQCCEEVAKMYPKIKFETMIIDNCCMQ
;
A
#
# COMPACT_ATOMS: atom_id res chain seq x y z
N MET A 1 -15.75 5.18 -2.42
CA MET A 1 -14.89 6.17 -1.73
C MET A 1 -14.42 5.54 -0.42
N THR A 2 -13.33 4.77 -0.48
CA THR A 2 -12.87 4.07 0.71
C THR A 2 -12.08 4.99 1.63
N TYR A 3 -12.35 4.89 2.92
CA TYR A 3 -11.74 5.69 3.96
C TYR A 3 -10.22 5.56 3.94
N SER A 4 -9.54 6.70 3.93
CA SER A 4 -8.09 6.77 3.91
C SER A 4 -7.68 7.89 4.84
N MET A 5 -6.99 7.60 5.94
CA MET A 5 -6.38 8.65 6.75
C MET A 5 -5.06 9.06 6.12
N THR A 6 -4.91 10.33 5.78
CA THR A 6 -3.66 10.92 5.28
C THR A 6 -2.96 11.70 6.39
N MET A 7 -1.62 11.67 6.41
CA MET A 7 -0.83 12.35 7.42
C MET A 7 0.16 13.31 6.74
N LYS A 8 -0.16 14.61 6.65
CA LYS A 8 0.71 15.63 6.00
C LYS A 8 1.54 16.43 7.04
N ILE A 9 2.80 16.72 6.71
CA ILE A 9 3.65 17.74 7.36
C ILE A 9 3.50 19.07 6.57
N LYS A 10 3.51 20.22 7.25
CA LYS A 10 3.35 21.56 6.66
C LYS A 10 4.50 21.90 5.67
N PRO A 11 4.22 22.55 4.52
CA PRO A 11 5.22 23.24 3.71
C PRO A 11 5.23 24.77 3.96
N PHE A 12 6.37 25.41 3.71
CA PHE A 12 6.54 26.87 3.66
C PHE A 12 6.47 27.37 2.19
N LEU A 13 6.09 28.65 2.04
CA LEU A 13 5.53 29.35 0.86
C LEU A 13 6.54 29.72 -0.28
N PRO A 14 6.15 30.37 -1.41
CA PRO A 14 6.36 29.86 -2.77
C PRO A 14 7.17 30.81 -3.68
N PHE A 15 7.52 30.35 -4.90
CA PHE A 15 7.76 31.26 -6.03
C PHE A 15 7.12 30.71 -7.30
N VAL A 16 6.37 31.59 -7.96
CA VAL A 16 5.56 31.37 -9.16
C VAL A 16 6.35 31.85 -10.37
N ILE A 17 6.49 31.03 -11.43
CA ILE A 17 6.60 31.52 -12.82
C ILE A 17 5.81 30.58 -13.76
N ARG A 18 5.03 31.20 -14.66
CA ARG A 18 4.08 30.61 -15.62
C ARG A 18 4.74 30.22 -16.94
N ALA A 19 4.24 29.11 -17.50
CA ALA A 19 3.97 28.74 -18.91
C ALA A 19 4.99 29.06 -20.04
N THR A 20 5.30 28.04 -20.86
CA THR A 20 4.83 27.97 -22.27
C THR A 20 5.21 26.66 -23.00
N ASN A 21 4.23 26.17 -23.76
CA ASN A 21 4.27 25.37 -25.00
C ASN A 21 4.92 23.96 -25.05
N ILE A 22 3.98 23.00 -25.03
CA ILE A 22 3.99 21.69 -25.67
C ILE A 22 4.08 21.85 -27.20
N THR A 23 4.63 20.83 -27.88
CA THR A 23 4.69 20.60 -29.36
C THR A 23 6.06 20.82 -30.03
N LEU A 24 7.15 20.17 -29.57
CA LEU A 24 8.33 19.95 -30.44
C LEU A 24 9.32 18.83 -30.01
N MET A 25 8.88 17.72 -29.39
CA MET A 25 9.82 16.64 -29.01
C MET A 25 9.33 15.23 -29.37
N ARG A 26 8.84 15.05 -30.60
CA ARG A 26 8.54 13.71 -31.13
C ARG A 26 9.46 13.24 -32.27
N ASN A 27 10.35 14.11 -32.78
CA ASN A 27 11.22 13.80 -33.93
C ASN A 27 12.74 13.87 -33.65
N ILE A 28 13.18 13.99 -32.39
CA ILE A 28 14.62 14.14 -32.06
C ILE A 28 15.20 12.87 -31.39
N MET A 29 14.37 11.90 -30.98
CA MET A 29 14.84 10.86 -30.04
C MET A 29 15.68 9.70 -30.61
N PHE A 30 15.87 9.52 -31.93
CA PHE A 30 16.51 8.27 -32.42
C PHE A 30 17.42 8.38 -33.65
N LYS A 31 17.93 9.57 -34.02
CA LYS A 31 18.79 9.68 -35.23
C LYS A 31 20.28 9.93 -35.02
N ASN A 32 20.73 10.36 -33.84
CA ASN A 32 22.14 10.69 -33.60
C ASN A 32 22.67 10.03 -32.32
N TRP A 33 22.75 8.71 -32.31
CA TRP A 33 23.52 7.98 -31.29
C TRP A 33 24.95 7.79 -31.80
N PRO A 34 25.99 8.42 -31.21
CA PRO A 34 27.36 8.19 -31.64
C PRO A 34 27.83 6.80 -31.20
N HIS A 35 28.55 6.09 -32.08
CA HIS A 35 29.31 4.89 -31.71
C HIS A 35 30.42 5.29 -30.74
N ILE A 36 30.27 4.92 -29.46
CA ILE A 36 31.28 5.14 -28.43
C ILE A 36 32.27 3.97 -28.47
N PRO A 37 33.59 4.21 -28.64
CA PRO A 37 34.58 3.15 -28.55
C PRO A 37 34.71 2.66 -27.10
N ILE A 38 34.78 1.34 -26.92
CA ILE A 38 35.02 0.71 -25.62
C ILE A 38 36.48 0.99 -25.24
N VAL A 39 36.68 2.01 -24.40
CA VAL A 39 37.95 2.25 -23.71
C VAL A 39 37.86 1.59 -22.35
N PHE A 40 38.64 0.53 -22.13
CA PHE A 40 38.86 -0.03 -20.79
C PHE A 40 39.56 1.04 -19.94
N ARG A 41 38.79 1.76 -19.12
CA ARG A 41 39.30 2.72 -18.15
C ARG A 41 39.44 2.00 -16.81
N THR A 42 40.68 1.85 -16.36
CA THR A 42 41.04 1.46 -15.00
C THR A 42 40.25 2.32 -14.02
N LEU A 43 39.49 1.67 -13.12
CA LEU A 43 38.67 2.36 -12.13
C LEU A 43 39.58 3.15 -11.19
N HIS A 44 39.60 4.48 -11.35
CA HIS A 44 40.02 5.36 -10.27
C HIS A 44 38.97 5.24 -9.17
N GLN A 45 39.42 4.66 -8.06
CA GLN A 45 38.69 4.56 -6.81
C GLN A 45 38.42 5.98 -6.31
N SER A 46 37.16 6.41 -6.35
CA SER A 46 36.73 7.64 -5.69
C SER A 46 36.48 7.33 -4.21
N ASP A 47 37.22 8.00 -3.33
CA ASP A 47 37.27 7.81 -1.87
C ASP A 47 35.98 8.18 -1.11
N VAL A 48 34.83 8.26 -1.79
CA VAL A 48 33.55 8.69 -1.17
C VAL A 48 32.66 7.49 -0.77
N LEU A 49 33.04 6.25 -1.11
CA LEU A 49 32.28 5.04 -0.79
C LEU A 49 32.87 4.16 0.33
N GLN A 50 33.93 4.59 1.03
CA GLN A 50 34.59 3.74 2.04
C GLN A 50 33.93 3.74 3.43
N ASN A 51 32.98 4.63 3.72
CA ASN A 51 32.37 4.75 5.05
C ASN A 51 30.85 4.45 5.09
N ALA A 52 30.35 3.55 4.23
CA ALA A 52 29.10 2.86 4.53
C ALA A 52 29.44 1.74 5.53
N THR A 53 29.45 2.05 6.83
CA THR A 53 29.45 1.01 7.86
C THR A 53 28.25 0.12 7.61
N ILE A 54 28.50 -1.10 7.13
CA ILE A 54 27.52 -2.19 7.14
C ILE A 54 27.15 -2.33 8.60
N ALA A 55 25.96 -1.85 8.98
CA ALA A 55 25.48 -1.99 10.33
C ALA A 55 25.55 -3.47 10.69
N GLU A 56 26.25 -3.79 11.78
CA GLU A 56 26.31 -5.16 12.29
C GLU A 56 24.87 -5.67 12.45
N PRO A 57 24.57 -6.89 12.01
CA PRO A 57 23.22 -7.41 12.04
C PRO A 57 22.72 -7.39 13.48
N ILE A 58 21.66 -6.58 13.71
CA ILE A 58 20.90 -6.49 14.96
C ILE A 58 20.71 -7.91 15.49
N SER A 59 21.11 -8.13 16.75
CA SER A 59 21.15 -9.41 17.46
C SER A 59 20.20 -10.46 16.87
N ARG A 60 20.76 -11.47 16.22
CA ARG A 60 19.98 -12.50 15.52
C ARG A 60 19.17 -13.29 16.56
N PRO A 61 17.83 -13.38 16.43
CA PRO A 61 17.09 -14.40 17.15
C PRO A 61 17.66 -15.78 16.78
N ALA A 62 17.78 -16.68 17.75
CA ALA A 62 18.47 -17.97 17.60
C ALA A 62 17.75 -18.99 16.68
N GLY A 63 16.75 -18.58 15.89
CA GLY A 63 15.97 -19.46 15.02
C GLY A 63 15.60 -18.79 13.70
N LYS A 64 15.45 -19.60 12.65
CA LYS A 64 14.86 -19.14 11.38
C LYS A 64 13.36 -18.90 11.57
N HIS A 65 12.84 -17.82 11.02
CA HIS A 65 11.41 -17.55 10.96
C HIS A 65 10.84 -18.02 9.63
N THR A 66 9.85 -18.91 9.67
CA THR A 66 9.11 -19.30 8.46
C THR A 66 8.11 -18.21 8.09
N VAL A 67 8.13 -17.77 6.83
CA VAL A 67 7.26 -16.72 6.29
C VAL A 67 6.53 -17.26 5.07
N THR A 68 5.20 -17.13 5.04
CA THR A 68 4.42 -17.52 3.86
C THR A 68 4.75 -16.61 2.68
N LEU A 69 5.12 -17.18 1.54
CA LEU A 69 5.38 -16.45 0.30
C LEU A 69 4.31 -16.81 -0.72
N VAL A 70 3.51 -15.83 -1.15
CA VAL A 70 2.56 -15.99 -2.26
C VAL A 70 3.11 -15.25 -3.47
N PRO A 71 3.67 -15.92 -4.48
CA PRO A 71 4.27 -15.26 -5.65
C PRO A 71 3.30 -14.35 -6.41
N GLY A 72 2.03 -14.78 -6.50
CA GLY A 72 1.00 -14.13 -7.29
C GLY A 72 1.20 -14.31 -8.80
N ASP A 73 0.53 -13.47 -9.56
CA ASP A 73 0.45 -13.48 -11.02
C ASP A 73 1.34 -12.41 -11.67
N GLY A 74 1.45 -12.47 -13.00
CA GLY A 74 2.17 -11.48 -13.81
C GLY A 74 3.66 -11.47 -13.49
N VAL A 75 4.21 -10.29 -13.21
CA VAL A 75 5.63 -10.12 -12.81
C VAL A 75 5.91 -10.55 -11.36
N GLY A 76 4.89 -10.96 -10.60
CA GLY A 76 4.99 -11.32 -9.19
C GLY A 76 6.07 -12.37 -8.88
N PRO A 77 6.10 -13.53 -9.57
CA PRO A 77 7.12 -14.56 -9.34
C PRO A 77 8.56 -14.09 -9.55
N GLU A 78 8.82 -13.25 -10.56
CA GLU A 78 10.13 -12.66 -10.83
C GLU A 78 10.57 -11.74 -9.68
N LEU A 79 9.70 -10.83 -9.27
CA LEU A 79 9.97 -9.90 -8.16
C LEU A 79 10.21 -10.65 -6.83
N MET A 80 9.42 -11.69 -6.56
CA MET A 80 9.60 -12.52 -5.36
C MET A 80 10.88 -13.36 -5.42
N GLY A 81 11.31 -13.76 -6.62
CA GLY A 81 12.64 -14.31 -6.87
C GLY A 81 13.75 -13.35 -6.39
N GLY A 82 13.70 -12.10 -6.85
CA GLY A 82 14.66 -11.07 -6.44
C GLY A 82 14.66 -10.81 -4.93
N VAL A 83 13.49 -10.79 -4.27
CA VAL A 83 13.41 -10.65 -2.81
C VAL A 83 14.14 -11.80 -2.10
N ARG A 84 13.96 -13.04 -2.56
CA ARG A 84 14.65 -14.20 -1.97
C ARG A 84 16.16 -14.11 -2.11
N GLU A 85 16.65 -13.69 -3.28
CA GLU A 85 18.08 -13.52 -3.52
C GLU A 85 18.69 -12.47 -2.57
N VAL A 86 18.02 -11.33 -2.41
CA VAL A 86 18.46 -10.28 -1.49
C VAL A 86 18.45 -10.77 -0.04
N PHE A 87 17.40 -11.47 0.40
CA PHE A 87 17.30 -12.02 1.76
C PHE A 87 18.40 -13.05 2.05
N LYS A 88 18.68 -13.93 1.08
CA LYS A 88 19.75 -14.92 1.16
C LYS A 88 21.13 -14.25 1.23
N ALA A 89 21.39 -13.29 0.35
CA ALA A 89 22.66 -12.56 0.32
C ALA A 89 22.90 -11.75 1.61
N ALA A 90 21.85 -11.16 2.18
CA ALA A 90 21.92 -10.43 3.45
C ALA A 90 21.96 -11.35 4.69
N GLY A 91 21.84 -12.67 4.53
CA GLY A 91 21.85 -13.63 5.63
C GLY A 91 20.70 -13.44 6.61
N VAL A 92 19.54 -12.97 6.13
CA VAL A 92 18.34 -12.77 6.95
C VAL A 92 17.84 -14.13 7.42
N PRO A 93 17.53 -14.33 8.72
CA PRO A 93 17.08 -15.62 9.26
C PRO A 93 15.60 -15.89 8.92
N VAL A 94 15.26 -15.91 7.63
CA VAL A 94 13.92 -16.14 7.11
C VAL A 94 13.93 -17.31 6.14
N GLU A 95 12.96 -18.20 6.31
CA GLU A 95 12.69 -19.31 5.41
C GLU A 95 11.32 -19.12 4.77
N PHE A 96 11.28 -19.09 3.43
CA PHE A 96 10.04 -18.84 2.71
C PHE A 96 9.30 -20.15 2.42
N GLU A 97 8.07 -20.25 2.91
CA GLU A 97 7.13 -21.29 2.52
C GLU A 97 6.28 -20.78 1.35
N GLU A 98 6.59 -21.25 0.14
CA GLU A 98 5.88 -20.79 -1.05
C GLU A 98 4.53 -21.48 -1.22
N VAL A 99 3.47 -20.69 -1.41
CA VAL A 99 2.13 -21.17 -1.74
C VAL A 99 1.57 -20.37 -2.92
N PHE A 100 1.41 -21.03 -4.07
CA PHE A 100 0.86 -20.40 -5.26
C PHE A 100 -0.67 -20.39 -5.25
N ILE A 101 -1.27 -19.23 -5.52
CA ILE A 101 -2.72 -19.08 -5.66
C ILE A 101 -3.02 -17.97 -6.68
N SER A 102 -3.99 -18.22 -7.57
CA SER A 102 -4.38 -17.35 -8.68
C SER A 102 -5.89 -17.44 -8.95
N GLU A 103 -6.54 -16.31 -9.25
CA GLU A 103 -7.94 -16.32 -9.71
C GLU A 103 -8.05 -16.65 -11.20
N ILE A 104 -6.99 -16.42 -11.97
CA ILE A 104 -6.98 -16.61 -13.43
C ILE A 104 -6.43 -17.99 -13.84
N SER A 105 -5.75 -18.69 -12.94
CA SER A 105 -5.16 -20.02 -13.17
C SER A 105 -5.59 -21.00 -12.07
N PRO A 106 -6.89 -21.34 -11.97
CA PRO A 106 -7.42 -22.15 -10.88
C PRO A 106 -6.86 -23.58 -10.86
N ASN A 107 -6.51 -24.15 -12.01
CA ASN A 107 -6.06 -25.55 -12.13
C ASN A 107 -4.73 -25.84 -11.43
N ILE A 108 -3.87 -24.81 -11.30
CA ILE A 108 -2.55 -24.91 -10.66
C ILE A 108 -2.51 -24.22 -9.30
N SER A 109 -3.64 -23.64 -8.87
CA SER A 109 -3.71 -22.88 -7.62
C SER A 109 -3.95 -23.79 -6.43
N ALA A 110 -3.24 -23.52 -5.33
CA ALA A 110 -3.59 -24.09 -4.04
C ALA A 110 -5.00 -23.66 -3.62
N SER A 111 -5.62 -24.45 -2.75
CA SER A 111 -6.90 -24.06 -2.16
C SER A 111 -6.73 -22.80 -1.28
N LEU A 112 -7.79 -21.99 -1.18
CA LEU A 112 -7.76 -20.83 -0.28
C LEU A 112 -7.46 -21.25 1.17
N ASN A 113 -8.00 -22.38 1.63
CA ASN A 113 -7.76 -22.88 2.99
C ASN A 113 -6.28 -23.17 3.22
N THR A 114 -5.61 -23.82 2.26
CA THR A 114 -4.16 -24.08 2.33
C THR A 114 -3.37 -22.78 2.51
N VAL A 115 -3.73 -21.74 1.77
CA VAL A 115 -3.09 -20.42 1.89
C VAL A 115 -3.37 -19.79 3.26
N LEU A 116 -4.63 -19.79 3.70
CA LEU A 116 -5.03 -19.25 5.00
C LEU A 116 -4.35 -19.97 6.16
N ASP A 117 -4.21 -21.29 6.10
CA ASP A 117 -3.58 -22.10 7.12
C ASP A 117 -2.07 -21.82 7.20
N SER A 118 -1.42 -21.62 6.05
CA SER A 118 -0.03 -21.15 5.99
C SER A 118 0.12 -19.79 6.68
N PHE A 119 -0.71 -18.79 6.33
CA PHE A 119 -0.70 -17.48 6.99
C PHE A 119 -1.02 -17.58 8.50
N ARG A 120 -1.97 -18.42 8.90
CA ARG A 120 -2.33 -18.61 10.31
C ARG A 120 -1.23 -19.30 11.10
N ARG A 121 -0.48 -20.22 10.50
CA ARG A 121 0.67 -20.89 11.13
C ARG A 121 1.85 -19.93 11.26
N ASN A 122 2.22 -19.26 10.18
CA ASN A 122 3.43 -18.45 10.10
C ASN A 122 3.25 -17.01 10.63
N LYS A 123 2.01 -16.52 10.72
CA LYS A 123 1.59 -15.17 11.17
C LYS A 123 2.05 -14.00 10.30
N VAL A 124 3.09 -14.20 9.50
CA VAL A 124 3.68 -13.23 8.59
C VAL A 124 3.72 -13.84 7.20
N GLY A 125 3.42 -13.04 6.18
CA GLY A 125 3.66 -13.45 4.82
C GLY A 125 3.90 -12.29 3.87
N LEU A 126 4.56 -12.61 2.77
CA LEU A 126 4.84 -11.73 1.66
C LEU A 126 4.04 -12.20 0.45
N LYS A 127 3.41 -11.26 -0.24
CA LYS A 127 2.47 -11.56 -1.31
C LYS A 127 2.72 -10.67 -2.52
N GLY A 128 2.74 -11.26 -3.70
CA GLY A 128 2.68 -10.57 -4.98
C GLY A 128 1.26 -10.17 -5.37
N ILE A 129 1.08 -9.76 -6.62
CA ILE A 129 -0.23 -9.33 -7.11
C ILE A 129 -1.02 -10.58 -7.50
N ILE A 130 -2.14 -10.85 -6.84
CA ILE A 130 -3.11 -11.85 -7.33
C ILE A 130 -4.05 -11.10 -8.27
N LYS A 131 -4.04 -11.44 -9.56
CA LYS A 131 -4.84 -10.78 -10.57
C LYS A 131 -6.30 -11.18 -10.41
N THR A 132 -7.16 -10.21 -10.18
CA THR A 132 -8.62 -10.40 -10.18
C THR A 132 -9.13 -10.39 -11.63
N PRO A 133 -10.02 -11.30 -12.03
CA PRO A 133 -10.57 -11.35 -13.38
C PRO A 133 -11.42 -10.11 -13.65
N THR A 134 -11.35 -9.60 -14.88
CA THR A 134 -12.07 -8.40 -15.33
C THR A 134 -13.56 -8.64 -15.56
N THR A 135 -13.99 -9.90 -15.62
CA THR A 135 -15.38 -10.26 -15.90
C THR A 135 -15.95 -10.99 -14.70
N PHE A 136 -17.13 -10.58 -14.24
CA PHE A 136 -17.91 -11.27 -13.23
C PHE A 136 -18.44 -12.59 -13.81
N LYS A 137 -17.58 -13.61 -13.87
CA LYS A 137 -17.94 -14.97 -14.26
C LYS A 137 -18.00 -15.82 -12.99
N GLY A 138 -19.20 -16.08 -12.47
CA GLY A 138 -19.39 -17.07 -11.41
C GLY A 138 -20.05 -16.60 -10.12
N GLY A 139 -20.78 -15.48 -10.09
CA GLY A 139 -21.69 -15.13 -8.99
C GLY A 139 -21.02 -14.69 -7.67
N ALA A 140 -19.72 -14.93 -7.48
CA ALA A 140 -19.00 -14.51 -6.29
C ALA A 140 -18.55 -13.05 -6.39
N LEU A 141 -19.19 -12.16 -5.62
CA LEU A 141 -18.82 -10.73 -5.51
C LEU A 141 -17.45 -10.50 -4.83
N GLN A 142 -16.90 -11.52 -4.17
CA GLN A 142 -15.66 -11.42 -3.41
C GLN A 142 -14.48 -12.03 -4.16
N THR A 143 -13.45 -11.20 -4.40
CA THR A 143 -12.16 -11.63 -4.96
C THR A 143 -11.34 -12.43 -3.96
N LEU A 144 -10.35 -13.23 -4.39
CA LEU A 144 -9.43 -13.93 -3.49
C LEU A 144 -8.67 -12.94 -2.61
N ASN A 145 -8.25 -11.78 -3.14
CA ASN A 145 -7.64 -10.72 -2.34
C ASN A 145 -8.58 -10.25 -1.20
N MET A 146 -9.88 -10.10 -1.47
CA MET A 146 -10.86 -9.72 -0.45
C MET A 146 -11.07 -10.84 0.57
N ARG A 147 -11.22 -12.09 0.12
CA ARG A 147 -11.40 -13.25 0.99
C ARG A 147 -10.22 -13.44 1.93
N ILE A 148 -8.98 -13.39 1.44
CA ILE A 148 -7.78 -13.49 2.28
C ILE A 148 -7.78 -12.40 3.37
N ARG A 149 -8.10 -11.15 3.02
CA ARG A 149 -8.13 -10.05 3.99
C ARG A 149 -9.22 -10.21 5.05
N ARG A 150 -10.41 -10.69 4.66
CA ARG A 150 -11.53 -10.91 5.59
C ARG A 150 -11.29 -12.11 6.50
N GLU A 151 -10.86 -13.24 5.94
CA GLU A 151 -10.63 -14.50 6.67
C GLU A 151 -9.45 -14.43 7.67
N LEU A 152 -8.52 -13.51 7.44
CA LEU A 152 -7.40 -13.22 8.34
C LEU A 152 -7.60 -11.95 9.19
N ASP A 153 -8.75 -11.27 9.06
CA ASP A 153 -9.06 -9.97 9.67
C ASP A 153 -7.92 -8.94 9.51
N LEU A 154 -7.33 -8.86 8.31
CA LEU A 154 -6.28 -7.89 7.96
C LEU A 154 -6.90 -6.50 7.75
N PHE A 155 -7.31 -5.86 8.84
CA PHE A 155 -8.18 -4.68 8.80
C PHE A 155 -7.51 -3.37 8.38
N ALA A 156 -6.20 -3.23 8.59
CA ALA A 156 -5.46 -1.99 8.31
C ALA A 156 -4.51 -2.18 7.12
N ASN A 157 -4.73 -1.41 6.06
CA ASN A 157 -3.77 -1.26 4.96
C ASN A 157 -2.94 -0.01 5.18
N VAL A 158 -1.61 -0.15 5.22
CA VAL A 158 -0.66 0.96 5.38
C VAL A 158 0.10 1.14 4.08
N VAL A 159 0.08 2.34 3.53
CA VAL A 159 0.83 2.72 2.32
C VAL A 159 1.75 3.87 2.66
N LEU A 160 3.04 3.65 2.46
CA LEU A 160 4.08 4.67 2.64
C LEU A 160 4.30 5.40 1.33
N ILE A 161 4.18 6.73 1.34
CA ILE A 161 4.38 7.55 0.15
C ILE A 161 5.51 8.51 0.45
N ARG A 162 6.67 8.22 -0.13
CA ARG A 162 7.90 9.00 0.05
C ARG A 162 8.58 9.27 -1.29
N SER A 163 9.06 10.49 -1.49
CA SER A 163 9.93 10.80 -2.62
C SER A 163 11.27 10.07 -2.47
N ILE A 164 11.70 9.37 -3.52
CA ILE A 164 12.97 8.64 -3.55
C ILE A 164 14.08 9.61 -4.00
N PRO A 165 15.16 9.79 -3.22
CA PRO A 165 16.29 10.62 -3.62
C PRO A 165 16.87 10.17 -4.97
N GLY A 166 17.15 11.11 -5.86
CA GLY A 166 17.71 10.83 -7.19
C GLY A 166 16.68 10.51 -8.28
N PHE A 167 15.40 10.32 -7.93
CA PHE A 167 14.35 10.07 -8.91
C PHE A 167 13.45 11.31 -9.09
N GLN A 168 13.58 11.97 -10.24
CA GLN A 168 12.78 13.16 -10.55
C GLN A 168 11.34 12.77 -10.89
N THR A 169 10.39 13.40 -10.20
CA THR A 169 8.96 13.27 -10.50
C THR A 169 8.32 14.65 -10.57
N ARG A 170 7.03 14.72 -10.92
CA ARG A 170 6.29 16.00 -10.91
C ARG A 170 6.25 16.64 -9.51
N HIS A 171 6.18 15.83 -8.45
CA HIS A 171 6.05 16.30 -7.08
C HIS A 171 7.15 15.72 -6.20
N ASN A 172 7.94 16.61 -5.59
CA ASN A 172 9.07 16.22 -4.75
C ASN A 172 8.75 16.47 -3.27
N ASN A 173 9.63 15.96 -2.39
CA ASN A 173 9.54 16.11 -0.94
C ASN A 173 8.22 15.57 -0.34
N LEU A 174 7.71 14.48 -0.92
CA LEU A 174 6.57 13.77 -0.37
C LEU A 174 7.03 12.90 0.80
N ASP A 175 6.31 12.98 1.92
CA ASP A 175 6.44 12.07 3.05
C ASP A 175 5.10 12.04 3.81
N PHE A 176 4.23 11.13 3.39
CA PHE A 176 2.96 10.90 4.05
C PHE A 176 2.58 9.43 4.02
N ILE A 177 1.69 9.05 4.93
CA ILE A 177 1.19 7.69 5.06
C ILE A 177 -0.31 7.71 4.80
N ILE A 178 -0.78 6.68 4.11
CA ILE A 178 -2.20 6.35 3.99
C ILE A 178 -2.48 5.14 4.86
N ILE A 179 -3.45 5.27 5.77
CA ILE A 179 -4.00 4.14 6.54
C ILE A 179 -5.45 3.95 6.14
N ARG A 180 -5.77 2.78 5.61
CA ARG A 180 -7.06 2.48 5.00
C ARG A 180 -7.71 1.26 5.65
N GLU A 181 -8.99 1.43 5.99
CA GLU A 181 -9.89 0.34 6.38
C GLU A 181 -10.17 -0.52 5.14
N GLN A 182 -10.09 -1.85 5.26
CA GLN A 182 -10.21 -2.76 4.11
C GLN A 182 -11.08 -4.02 4.33
N THR A 183 -11.81 -4.08 5.43
CA THR A 183 -12.70 -5.20 5.78
C THR A 183 -14.18 -4.90 5.56
N GLU A 184 -14.58 -3.63 5.54
CA GLU A 184 -15.96 -3.19 5.28
C GLU A 184 -15.99 -2.03 4.27
N GLY A 185 -17.00 -1.15 4.35
CA GLY A 185 -17.20 -0.07 3.40
C GLY A 185 -17.60 -0.63 2.04
N GLU A 186 -16.94 -0.17 0.98
CA GLU A 186 -17.15 -0.69 -0.37
C GLU A 186 -16.72 -2.16 -0.52
N TYR A 187 -15.89 -2.69 0.39
CA TYR A 187 -15.48 -4.10 0.37
C TYR A 187 -16.46 -5.04 1.05
N SER A 188 -17.62 -4.53 1.49
CA SER A 188 -18.71 -5.36 2.02
C SER A 188 -19.20 -6.38 1.00
N ALA A 189 -19.09 -6.07 -0.31
CA ALA A 189 -19.50 -6.91 -1.43
C ALA A 189 -20.96 -7.36 -1.34
N LEU A 190 -21.84 -6.42 -0.95
CA LEU A 190 -23.27 -6.63 -0.83
C LEU A 190 -23.96 -5.87 -1.96
N GLU A 191 -24.22 -6.57 -3.05
CA GLU A 191 -24.88 -6.02 -4.23
C GLU A 191 -26.01 -6.95 -4.66
N HIS A 192 -27.12 -6.38 -5.11
CA HIS A 192 -28.24 -7.14 -5.64
C HIS A 192 -29.00 -6.33 -6.69
N GLU A 193 -29.75 -7.03 -7.53
CA GLU A 193 -30.65 -6.44 -8.51
C GLU A 193 -32.09 -6.56 -7.99
N SER A 194 -32.62 -5.47 -7.41
CA SER A 194 -33.96 -5.46 -6.81
C SER A 194 -35.05 -5.67 -7.87
N VAL A 195 -34.86 -5.05 -9.04
CA VAL A 195 -35.67 -5.21 -10.24
C VAL A 195 -34.73 -5.14 -11.44
N LYS A 196 -35.07 -5.80 -12.55
CA LYS A 196 -34.25 -5.81 -13.76
C LYS A 196 -33.83 -4.39 -14.18
N GLY A 197 -32.53 -4.14 -14.20
CA GLY A 197 -31.89 -2.85 -14.50
C GLY A 197 -31.64 -1.94 -13.29
N VAL A 198 -32.01 -2.36 -12.07
CA VAL A 198 -31.85 -1.58 -10.82
C VAL A 198 -30.90 -2.33 -9.88
N ILE A 199 -29.65 -1.88 -9.83
CA ILE A 199 -28.61 -2.46 -8.98
C ILE A 199 -28.44 -1.62 -7.71
N GLU A 200 -28.57 -2.27 -6.56
CA GLU A 200 -28.29 -1.70 -5.26
C GLU A 200 -26.92 -2.18 -4.76
N SER A 201 -26.12 -1.25 -4.20
CA SER A 201 -24.84 -1.55 -3.56
C SER A 201 -24.87 -1.03 -2.12
N LEU A 202 -24.72 -1.95 -1.16
CA LEU A 202 -24.83 -1.67 0.27
C LEU A 202 -23.44 -1.47 0.87
N LYS A 203 -23.13 -0.22 1.21
CA LYS A 203 -21.95 0.15 1.98
C LYS A 203 -22.21 -0.02 3.47
N ILE A 204 -21.47 -0.91 4.13
CA ILE A 204 -21.56 -1.12 5.58
C ILE A 204 -20.42 -0.39 6.28
N VAL A 205 -20.76 0.38 7.31
CA VAL A 205 -19.79 1.06 8.17
C VAL A 205 -20.18 0.77 9.61
N THR A 206 -19.26 0.20 10.37
CA THR A 206 -19.51 -0.16 11.76
C THR A 206 -18.63 0.66 12.68
N ARG A 207 -19.18 0.97 13.85
CA ARG A 207 -18.43 1.63 14.92
C ARG A 207 -17.21 0.84 15.35
N LYS A 208 -17.34 -0.49 15.48
CA LYS A 208 -16.22 -1.38 15.84
C LYS A 208 -15.03 -1.23 14.90
N ASN A 209 -15.27 -1.29 13.59
CA ASN A 209 -14.20 -1.21 12.60
C ASN A 209 -13.65 0.21 12.43
N SER A 210 -14.52 1.22 12.54
CA SER A 210 -14.10 2.63 12.55
C SER A 210 -13.23 2.98 13.76
N MET A 211 -13.58 2.50 14.95
CA MET A 211 -12.79 2.71 16.18
C MET A 211 -11.42 2.03 16.10
N ARG A 212 -11.35 0.77 15.63
CA ARG A 212 -10.06 0.05 15.55
C ARG A 212 -9.12 0.65 14.52
N ILE A 213 -9.62 1.10 13.36
CA ILE A 213 -8.75 1.71 12.34
C ILE A 213 -8.26 3.09 12.77
N ALA A 214 -9.13 3.89 13.42
CA ALA A 214 -8.73 5.16 14.00
C ALA A 214 -7.66 4.96 15.09
N LYS A 215 -7.89 4.03 16.04
CA LYS A 215 -6.92 3.68 17.09
C LYS A 215 -5.58 3.26 16.49
N PHE A 216 -5.61 2.36 15.51
CA PHE A 216 -4.41 1.93 14.80
C PHE A 216 -3.67 3.10 14.15
N ALA A 217 -4.37 4.04 13.51
CA ALA A 217 -3.75 5.19 12.88
C ALA A 217 -3.06 6.14 13.88
N PHE A 218 -3.68 6.40 15.03
CA PHE A 218 -3.07 7.21 16.08
C PHE A 218 -1.90 6.50 16.78
N ASP A 219 -2.01 5.18 17.03
CA ASP A 219 -0.89 4.38 17.54
C ASP A 219 0.29 4.37 16.55
N TYR A 220 0.00 4.20 15.26
CA TYR A 220 0.99 4.26 14.21
C TYR A 220 1.66 5.63 14.17
N ALA A 221 0.87 6.70 14.22
CA ALA A 221 1.36 8.07 14.24
C ALA A 221 2.34 8.31 15.39
N MET A 222 1.97 7.92 16.60
CA MET A 222 2.81 8.09 17.79
C MET A 222 4.10 7.27 17.69
N ARG A 223 4.02 5.99 17.31
CA ARG A 223 5.21 5.12 17.17
C ARG A 223 6.22 5.64 16.14
N HIS A 224 5.75 6.32 15.09
CA HIS A 224 6.58 6.82 14.01
C HIS A 224 6.83 8.34 14.09
N GLY A 225 6.60 8.95 15.26
CA GLY A 225 6.90 10.37 15.49
C GLY A 225 6.13 11.34 14.59
N ARG A 226 4.95 10.94 14.11
CA ARG A 226 4.09 11.79 13.29
C ARG A 226 3.20 12.65 14.19
N ASN A 227 3.03 13.92 13.82
CA ASN A 227 2.35 14.92 14.64
C ASN A 227 0.91 15.23 14.21
N LYS A 228 0.44 14.66 13.09
CA LYS A 228 -0.89 14.97 12.54
C LYS A 228 -1.57 13.76 11.91
N VAL A 229 -2.84 13.55 12.22
CA VAL A 229 -3.74 12.57 11.58
C VAL A 229 -4.90 13.33 10.94
N THR A 230 -5.13 13.12 9.64
CA THR A 230 -6.28 13.66 8.91
C THR A 230 -7.26 12.54 8.58
N ALA A 231 -8.50 12.60 9.08
CA ALA A 231 -9.57 11.69 8.68
C ALA A 231 -10.22 12.16 7.38
N VAL A 232 -10.05 11.37 6.30
CA VAL A 232 -10.64 11.71 4.99
C VAL A 232 -11.98 11.00 4.79
N HIS A 233 -12.99 11.77 4.39
CA HIS A 233 -14.37 11.30 4.32
C HIS A 233 -15.18 12.04 3.23
N LYS A 234 -16.45 11.67 3.06
CA LYS A 234 -17.47 12.33 2.24
C LYS A 234 -18.79 12.48 3.01
N ALA A 235 -18.71 12.75 4.32
CA ALA A 235 -19.85 13.07 5.18
C ALA A 235 -20.69 14.29 4.74
N ASN A 236 -20.23 15.09 3.76
CA ASN A 236 -21.10 16.08 3.12
C ASN A 236 -22.25 15.44 2.31
N ILE A 237 -22.06 14.22 1.80
CA ILE A 237 -23.06 13.40 1.09
C ILE A 237 -23.53 12.22 1.96
N MET A 238 -22.59 11.41 2.46
CA MET A 238 -22.87 10.22 3.27
C MET A 238 -22.99 10.56 4.77
N LYS A 239 -24.08 11.23 5.15
CA LYS A 239 -24.27 11.81 6.50
C LYS A 239 -24.14 10.79 7.63
N LEU A 240 -24.71 9.59 7.48
CA LEU A 240 -24.73 8.58 8.54
C LEU A 240 -23.44 7.76 8.57
N GLY A 241 -23.08 7.09 7.47
CA GLY A 241 -21.91 6.19 7.43
C GLY A 241 -20.59 6.94 7.67
N ASP A 242 -20.32 7.99 6.89
CA ASP A 242 -19.09 8.77 7.07
C ASP A 242 -19.16 9.68 8.29
N GLY A 243 -20.35 10.09 8.73
CA GLY A 243 -20.54 10.78 10.00
C GLY A 243 -20.13 9.92 11.20
N LEU A 244 -20.56 8.66 11.22
CA LEU A 244 -20.14 7.69 12.24
C LEU A 244 -18.62 7.50 12.25
N PHE A 245 -18.00 7.40 11.06
CA PHE A 245 -16.54 7.28 10.96
C PHE A 245 -15.83 8.49 11.60
N ILE A 246 -16.25 9.72 11.28
CA ILE A 246 -15.68 10.94 11.87
C ILE A 246 -15.82 10.94 13.38
N GLN A 247 -17.01 10.64 13.91
CA GLN A 247 -17.26 10.57 15.36
C GLN A 247 -16.29 9.61 16.04
N CYS A 248 -16.11 8.41 15.48
CA CYS A 248 -15.15 7.44 16.01
C CYS A 248 -13.71 8.00 16.01
N CYS A 249 -13.31 8.71 14.95
CA CYS A 249 -11.98 9.31 14.86
C CYS A 249 -11.78 10.42 15.90
N GLU A 250 -12.78 11.28 16.10
CA GLU A 250 -12.76 12.35 17.10
C GLU A 250 -12.69 11.81 18.52
N GLU A 251 -13.43 10.74 18.80
CA GLU A 251 -13.37 10.06 20.09
C GLU A 251 -11.98 9.46 20.36
N VAL A 252 -11.38 8.81 19.36
CA VAL A 252 -10.02 8.30 19.48
C VAL A 252 -9.02 9.44 19.65
N ALA A 253 -9.16 10.54 18.92
CA ALA A 253 -8.26 11.68 18.98
C ALA A 253 -8.13 12.25 20.40
N LYS A 254 -9.20 12.21 21.21
CA LYS A 254 -9.17 12.65 22.63
C LYS A 254 -8.16 11.87 23.47
N MET A 255 -7.85 10.62 23.11
CA MET A 255 -6.83 9.81 23.79
C MET A 255 -5.39 10.18 23.39
N TYR A 256 -5.20 11.02 22.37
CA TYR A 256 -3.88 11.39 21.81
C TYR A 256 -3.71 12.90 21.71
N PRO A 257 -3.68 13.65 22.83
CA PRO A 257 -3.68 15.11 22.82
C PRO A 257 -2.44 15.74 22.13
N LYS A 258 -1.35 14.98 21.96
CA LYS A 258 -0.13 15.43 21.28
C LYS A 258 -0.22 15.36 19.75
N ILE A 259 -1.19 14.63 19.20
CA ILE A 259 -1.38 14.48 17.76
C ILE A 259 -2.47 15.44 17.31
N LYS A 260 -2.13 16.34 16.38
CA LYS A 260 -3.12 17.21 15.75
C LYS A 260 -4.08 16.35 14.95
N PHE A 261 -5.37 16.43 15.28
CA PHE A 261 -6.43 15.81 14.50
C PHE A 261 -7.14 16.84 13.63
N GLU A 262 -7.42 16.48 12.38
CA GLU A 262 -8.27 17.25 11.49
C GLU A 262 -9.08 16.31 10.59
N THR A 263 -10.15 16.84 9.99
CA THR A 263 -10.96 16.12 9.02
C THR A 263 -10.87 16.80 7.67
N MET A 264 -11.03 16.04 6.59
CA MET A 264 -10.99 16.59 5.24
C MET A 264 -11.95 15.84 4.32
N ILE A 265 -12.73 16.59 3.54
CA ILE A 265 -13.56 15.99 2.48
C ILE A 265 -12.63 15.46 1.38
N ILE A 266 -12.89 14.24 0.91
CA ILE A 266 -12.06 13.52 -0.08
C ILE A 266 -11.81 14.32 -1.36
N ASP A 267 -12.80 15.08 -1.85
CA ASP A 267 -12.62 15.91 -3.05
C ASP A 267 -11.53 16.96 -2.85
N ASN A 268 -11.57 17.66 -1.70
CA ASN A 268 -10.54 18.63 -1.33
C ASN A 268 -9.20 17.92 -1.07
N CYS A 269 -9.22 16.74 -0.42
CA CYS A 269 -8.01 15.96 -0.19
C CYS A 269 -7.28 15.59 -1.48
N CYS A 270 -8.02 15.25 -2.55
CA CYS A 270 -7.43 14.94 -3.85
C CYS A 270 -6.90 16.18 -4.58
N MET A 271 -7.46 17.36 -4.30
CA MET A 271 -7.03 18.63 -4.89
C MET A 271 -5.74 19.17 -4.23
N GLN A 272 -5.52 18.86 -2.95
CA GLN A 272 -4.41 19.36 -2.11
C GLN A 272 -3.14 18.54 -2.21
#